data_AF-A0A9P5NAS9-F1
#
_entry.id   AF-A0A9P5NAS9-F1
#
_cell.length_a   1.000
_cell.length_b   1.000
_cell.length_c   1.000
_cell.angle_alpha   90.00
_cell.angle_beta   90.00
_cell.angle_gamma   90.00
#
_symmetry.space_group_name_H-M   'P 1'
#
loop_
_entity.id
_entity.type
_entity.pdbx_description
1 polymer ?
#
loop_
_entity_poly.entity_id
_entity_poly.type
_entity_poly.pdbx_seq_one_letter_code
_entity_poly.pdbx_strand_id
1 'polypeptide(L)'
;MAPPGADNLKWHAFLQDGVMYCSPNCSRPVIMPHWNVSADPFTGPRLCREMFRQPIWWSDIWGWLGFIPLAPSYISVPFEPLCWEPVIEETWVITKDSPTATRHFQMREKDVMIWLQKETLLFEAATKIRLKYHIPGNPPPRPSCFGYNRPHKSRAIAIKMTVISRDWFTIWMGFLSYLIVQTTTYGDKASTPLPCWYQLLLSHGFTDIWLSGLLASTICLFGTHNPRVGVFIQWTKQQVALLAVEWFLSHEIPIWFIWSKKEEDTIAANSKLAYLHPPNEVLQNALQILFQSPSLPLATLVMKRFFNLELGNPINDITLNLLWLDDSSSFVLNHILSIFSKEDNSHLDEGTA
;
A
#
# COMPACT_ATOMS: atom_id res chain seq x y z
N MET A 1 21.78 16.75 -5.79
CA MET A 1 21.57 16.91 -4.33
C MET A 1 20.41 15.98 -3.99
N ALA A 2 20.63 15.01 -3.10
CA ALA A 2 19.60 14.04 -2.76
C ALA A 2 18.42 14.75 -2.05
N PRO A 3 17.18 14.32 -2.26
CA PRO A 3 16.02 14.95 -1.64
C PRO A 3 16.05 14.77 -0.11
N PRO A 4 15.41 15.67 0.66
CA PRO A 4 15.25 15.51 2.10
C PRO A 4 14.67 14.13 2.43
N GLY A 5 15.38 13.35 3.26
CA GLY A 5 14.98 11.98 3.64
C GLY A 5 15.75 10.85 2.93
N ALA A 6 16.56 11.16 1.90
CA ALA A 6 17.38 10.16 1.21
C ALA A 6 18.50 9.56 2.07
N ASP A 7 18.89 10.22 3.17
CA ASP A 7 19.93 9.70 4.07
C ASP A 7 19.44 8.54 4.95
N ASN A 8 18.12 8.32 5.01
CA ASN A 8 17.48 7.28 5.82
C ASN A 8 16.94 6.10 4.98
N LEU A 9 17.37 5.96 3.72
CA LEU A 9 16.90 4.87 2.87
C LEU A 9 17.33 3.51 3.43
N LYS A 10 16.36 2.63 3.59
CA LYS A 10 16.52 1.23 4.01
C LYS A 10 16.13 0.36 2.83
N TRP A 11 17.12 0.16 1.97
CA TRP A 11 16.94 -0.59 0.74
C TRP A 11 16.61 -2.06 1.01
N HIS A 12 15.66 -2.56 0.26
CA HIS A 12 15.30 -3.96 0.20
C HIS A 12 14.97 -4.34 -1.24
N ALA A 13 15.34 -5.55 -1.64
CA ALA A 13 14.96 -6.11 -2.93
C ALA A 13 14.51 -7.55 -2.77
N PHE A 14 13.61 -7.97 -3.66
CA PHE A 14 13.15 -9.36 -3.75
C PHE A 14 12.83 -9.70 -5.21
N LEU A 15 12.98 -10.98 -5.55
CA LEU A 15 12.55 -11.50 -6.84
C LEU A 15 11.17 -12.14 -6.70
N GLN A 16 10.25 -11.80 -7.60
CA GLN A 16 8.96 -12.48 -7.72
C GLN A 16 8.60 -12.66 -9.19
N ASP A 17 8.24 -13.89 -9.58
CA ASP A 17 7.86 -14.25 -10.96
C ASP A 17 8.88 -13.79 -12.01
N GLY A 18 10.17 -13.88 -11.67
CA GLY A 18 11.27 -13.47 -12.55
C GLY A 18 11.57 -11.98 -12.58
N VAL A 19 10.81 -11.15 -11.85
CA VAL A 19 10.96 -9.70 -11.84
C VAL A 19 11.61 -9.25 -10.53
N MET A 20 12.63 -8.41 -10.64
CA MET A 20 13.28 -7.79 -9.48
C MET A 20 12.47 -6.59 -9.02
N TYR A 21 12.08 -6.58 -7.75
CA TYR A 21 11.42 -5.45 -7.12
C TYR A 21 12.32 -4.84 -6.07
N CYS A 22 12.36 -3.51 -6.03
CA CYS A 22 13.14 -2.76 -5.07
C CYS A 22 12.26 -1.81 -4.27
N SER A 23 12.57 -1.65 -2.99
CA SER A 23 12.01 -0.65 -2.10
C SER A 23 13.14 0.11 -1.41
N PRO A 24 13.13 1.45 -1.43
CA PRO A 24 14.13 2.25 -0.77
C PRO A 24 13.79 2.54 0.70
N ASN A 25 12.57 2.25 1.16
CA ASN A 25 12.11 2.61 2.51
C ASN A 25 11.33 1.49 3.23
N CYS A 26 11.28 0.27 2.69
CA CYS A 26 10.48 -0.80 3.28
C CYS A 26 11.07 -2.18 3.02
N SER A 27 11.31 -2.95 4.08
CA SER A 27 11.73 -4.35 4.02
C SER A 27 10.60 -5.33 4.38
N ARG A 28 9.35 -4.85 4.48
CA ARG A 28 8.19 -5.69 4.81
C ARG A 28 7.94 -6.66 3.66
N PRO A 29 7.73 -7.96 3.91
CA PRO A 29 7.30 -8.89 2.87
C PRO A 29 5.91 -8.47 2.37
N VAL A 30 5.76 -8.42 1.05
CA VAL A 30 4.52 -8.03 0.38
C VAL A 30 4.16 -9.05 -0.69
N ILE A 31 2.87 -9.16 -0.96
CA ILE A 31 2.37 -9.94 -2.09
C ILE A 31 2.21 -8.98 -3.26
N MET A 32 2.78 -9.31 -4.42
CA MET A 32 2.58 -8.52 -5.63
C MET A 32 1.08 -8.39 -5.96
N PRO A 33 0.57 -7.17 -6.17
CA PRO A 33 -0.80 -6.97 -6.58
C PRO A 33 -1.00 -7.46 -8.03
N HIS A 34 -2.12 -8.15 -8.26
CA HIS A 34 -2.55 -8.49 -9.61
C HIS A 34 -2.69 -7.22 -10.46
N TRP A 35 -2.30 -7.29 -11.74
CA TRP A 35 -2.24 -6.14 -12.67
C TRP A 35 -3.61 -5.50 -13.02
N ASN A 36 -4.71 -5.94 -12.41
CA ASN A 36 -6.03 -5.39 -12.72
C ASN A 36 -6.31 -4.09 -11.96
N VAL A 37 -5.59 -3.03 -12.34
CA VAL A 37 -5.61 -1.70 -11.70
C VAL A 37 -6.98 -0.99 -11.80
N SER A 38 -7.84 -1.42 -12.72
CA SER A 38 -9.11 -0.72 -13.01
C SER A 38 -10.32 -1.23 -12.23
N ALA A 39 -10.25 -2.40 -11.59
CA ALA A 39 -11.39 -2.93 -10.86
C ALA A 39 -11.63 -2.14 -9.58
N ASP A 40 -12.88 -1.81 -9.27
CA ASP A 40 -13.24 -1.21 -7.98
C ASP A 40 -12.95 -2.24 -6.86
N PRO A 41 -12.02 -1.95 -5.94
CA PRO A 41 -11.60 -2.90 -4.91
C PRO A 41 -12.70 -3.16 -3.88
N PHE A 42 -13.81 -2.42 -3.92
CA PHE A 42 -14.97 -2.57 -3.04
C PHE A 42 -16.12 -3.38 -3.67
N THR A 43 -15.93 -3.98 -4.84
CA THR A 43 -16.97 -4.81 -5.49
C THR A 43 -17.00 -6.27 -5.01
N GLY A 44 -15.99 -6.69 -4.23
CA GLY A 44 -15.86 -8.06 -3.76
C GLY A 44 -16.93 -8.46 -2.71
N PRO A 45 -17.38 -9.72 -2.71
CA PRO A 45 -18.20 -10.22 -1.61
C PRO A 45 -17.37 -10.24 -0.31
N ARG A 46 -17.98 -9.82 0.80
CA ARG A 46 -17.38 -9.89 2.15
C ARG A 46 -16.11 -9.03 2.31
N LEU A 47 -16.18 -7.76 1.93
CA LEU A 47 -15.11 -6.79 2.18
C LEU A 47 -14.67 -6.84 3.65
N CYS A 48 -13.36 -6.98 3.87
CA CYS A 48 -12.75 -6.88 5.19
C CYS A 48 -11.41 -6.14 5.10
N ARG A 49 -10.99 -5.53 6.21
CA ARG A 49 -9.76 -4.72 6.26
C ARG A 49 -8.51 -5.47 5.86
N GLU A 50 -8.44 -6.76 6.15
CA GLU A 50 -7.29 -7.59 5.81
C GLU A 50 -7.00 -7.63 4.31
N MET A 51 -8.03 -7.47 3.46
CA MET A 51 -7.87 -7.38 2.00
C MET A 51 -7.07 -6.15 1.55
N PHE A 52 -7.00 -5.12 2.39
CA PHE A 52 -6.39 -3.82 2.07
C PHE A 52 -5.06 -3.59 2.79
N ARG A 53 -4.42 -4.66 3.31
CA ARG A 53 -3.12 -4.57 3.99
C ARG A 53 -1.91 -4.77 3.08
N GLN A 54 -2.17 -5.25 1.88
CA GLN A 54 -1.17 -5.43 0.83
C GLN A 54 -1.11 -4.17 -0.04
N PRO A 55 0.10 -3.76 -0.45
CA PRO A 55 0.25 -2.67 -1.40
C PRO A 55 -0.46 -2.96 -2.72
N ILE A 56 -0.83 -1.89 -3.40
CA ILE A 56 -1.48 -1.93 -4.71
C ILE A 56 -0.62 -1.20 -5.74
N TRP A 57 -0.87 -1.46 -7.03
CA TRP A 57 -0.35 -0.59 -8.09
C TRP A 57 -0.92 0.82 -7.94
N TRP A 58 -0.05 1.81 -8.02
CA TRP A 58 -0.45 3.20 -7.97
C TRP A 58 -1.39 3.56 -9.13
N SER A 59 -2.46 4.28 -8.80
CA SER A 59 -3.35 4.94 -9.76
C SER A 59 -3.97 6.19 -9.14
N ASP A 60 -4.45 7.11 -9.96
CA ASP A 60 -5.07 8.35 -9.46
C ASP A 60 -6.38 8.08 -8.68
N ILE A 61 -7.06 6.96 -8.98
CA ILE A 61 -8.34 6.62 -8.38
C ILE A 61 -8.15 5.87 -7.05
N TRP A 62 -7.18 4.94 -7.00
CA TRP A 62 -7.05 3.99 -5.89
C TRP A 62 -5.74 4.11 -5.12
N GLY A 63 -4.76 4.88 -5.60
CA GLY A 63 -3.44 5.04 -4.98
C GLY A 63 -3.46 5.46 -3.52
N TRP A 64 -4.54 6.13 -3.09
CA TRP A 64 -4.80 6.47 -1.69
C TRP A 64 -4.84 5.24 -0.76
N LEU A 65 -5.13 4.03 -1.26
CA LEU A 65 -5.10 2.79 -0.47
C LEU A 65 -3.71 2.55 0.15
N GLY A 66 -2.64 3.04 -0.47
CA GLY A 66 -1.30 2.98 0.11
C GLY A 66 -1.15 3.77 1.42
N PHE A 67 -2.04 4.71 1.71
CA PHE A 67 -2.01 5.52 2.94
C PHE A 67 -2.73 4.87 4.12
N ILE A 68 -3.37 3.71 3.91
CA ILE A 68 -4.05 3.00 5.00
C ILE A 68 -3.02 2.61 6.07
N PRO A 69 -3.27 2.95 7.35
CA PRO A 69 -2.38 2.55 8.43
C PRO A 69 -2.54 1.06 8.75
N LEU A 70 -1.42 0.36 8.88
CA LEU A 70 -1.38 -1.05 9.25
C LEU A 70 -1.61 -1.25 10.74
N ALA A 71 -1.27 -0.26 11.55
CA ALA A 71 -1.43 -0.24 13.01
C ALA A 71 -2.09 1.06 13.47
N PRO A 72 -3.39 1.27 13.20
CA PRO A 72 -4.08 2.48 13.60
C PRO A 72 -4.16 2.62 15.12
N SER A 73 -4.05 3.86 15.61
CA SER A 73 -4.35 4.20 17.00
C SER A 73 -5.72 4.88 17.08
N TYR A 74 -6.51 4.45 18.07
CA TYR A 74 -7.82 5.02 18.38
C TYR A 74 -7.82 5.80 19.70
N ILE A 75 -6.65 6.06 20.29
CA ILE A 75 -6.56 6.59 21.65
C ILE A 75 -6.84 8.10 21.71
N SER A 76 -6.55 8.81 20.62
CA SER A 76 -6.65 10.27 20.56
C SER A 76 -7.92 10.74 19.83
N VAL A 77 -8.27 12.00 20.06
CA VAL A 77 -9.27 12.72 19.24
C VAL A 77 -8.89 12.63 17.76
N PRO A 78 -9.85 12.40 16.84
CA PRO A 78 -11.30 12.23 17.07
C PRO A 78 -11.76 10.78 17.27
N PHE A 79 -10.84 9.84 17.47
CA PHE A 79 -11.10 8.40 17.38
C PHE A 79 -11.28 7.69 18.72
N GLU A 80 -11.18 8.42 19.83
CA GLU A 80 -11.31 7.91 21.20
C GLU A 80 -12.51 6.97 21.43
N PRO A 81 -13.72 7.18 20.85
CA PRO A 81 -14.85 6.31 21.12
C PRO A 81 -14.78 4.96 20.39
N LEU A 82 -13.83 4.81 19.46
CA LEU A 82 -13.57 3.55 18.75
C LEU A 82 -12.61 2.64 19.53
N CYS A 83 -11.94 3.17 20.56
CA CYS A 83 -10.97 2.42 21.37
C CYS A 83 -11.65 1.35 22.23
N TRP A 84 -12.89 1.59 22.63
CA TRP A 84 -13.65 0.69 23.51
C TRP A 84 -14.58 -0.20 22.72
N GLU A 85 -14.79 -1.43 23.20
CA GLU A 85 -15.81 -2.31 22.65
C GLU A 85 -17.21 -1.78 23.03
N PRO A 86 -18.07 -1.42 22.04
CA PRO A 86 -19.40 -0.91 22.34
C PRO A 86 -20.28 -1.95 23.03
N VAL A 87 -21.24 -1.48 23.83
CA VAL A 87 -22.16 -2.40 24.50
C VAL A 87 -23.20 -2.90 23.51
N ILE A 88 -23.36 -4.23 23.43
CA ILE A 88 -24.41 -4.87 22.64
C ILE A 88 -25.60 -5.21 23.54
N GLU A 89 -26.76 -4.66 23.20
CA GLU A 89 -28.01 -4.75 23.95
C GLU A 89 -29.08 -5.50 23.14
N GLU A 90 -30.05 -6.05 23.86
CA GLU A 90 -31.22 -6.69 23.26
C GLU A 90 -32.25 -5.65 22.84
N THR A 91 -32.87 -5.89 21.70
CA THR A 91 -33.93 -5.03 21.16
C THR A 91 -35.02 -5.87 20.52
N TRP A 92 -36.24 -5.34 20.45
CA TRP A 92 -37.39 -6.01 19.86
C TRP A 92 -37.76 -5.32 18.56
N VAL A 93 -37.76 -6.08 17.46
CA VAL A 93 -38.00 -5.55 16.11
C VAL A 93 -39.20 -6.24 15.49
N ILE A 94 -40.13 -5.43 14.99
CA ILE A 94 -41.26 -5.90 14.18
C ILE A 94 -40.82 -5.80 12.72
N THR A 95 -40.78 -6.93 12.01
CA THR A 95 -40.44 -6.97 10.59
C THR A 95 -41.72 -6.99 9.75
N LYS A 96 -41.63 -6.57 8.47
CA LYS A 96 -42.79 -6.65 7.56
C LYS A 96 -43.28 -8.09 7.36
N ASP A 97 -42.38 -9.06 7.47
CA ASP A 97 -42.64 -10.49 7.25
C ASP A 97 -43.20 -11.20 8.48
N SER A 98 -43.18 -10.56 9.66
CA SER A 98 -43.68 -11.15 10.90
C SER A 98 -44.27 -10.07 11.82
N PRO A 99 -45.59 -10.08 12.06
CA PRO A 99 -46.25 -9.10 12.94
C PRO A 99 -45.89 -9.29 14.42
N THR A 100 -45.17 -10.37 14.77
CA THR A 100 -44.68 -10.60 16.12
C THR A 100 -43.31 -9.95 16.30
N ALA A 101 -43.13 -9.25 17.42
CA ALA A 101 -41.84 -8.67 17.76
C ALA A 101 -40.81 -9.79 17.94
N THR A 102 -39.73 -9.73 17.16
CA THR A 102 -38.63 -10.69 17.22
C THR A 102 -37.46 -10.11 17.99
N ARG A 103 -36.83 -10.95 18.83
CA ARG A 103 -35.65 -10.57 19.60
C ARG A 103 -34.44 -10.42 18.68
N HIS A 104 -33.81 -9.26 18.74
CA HIS A 104 -32.58 -8.92 18.03
C HIS A 104 -31.56 -8.32 19.00
N PHE A 105 -30.35 -8.09 18.47
CA PHE A 105 -29.22 -7.51 19.19
C PHE A 105 -28.65 -6.36 18.40
N GLN A 106 -28.35 -5.24 19.04
CA GLN A 106 -27.75 -4.07 18.41
C GLN A 106 -26.77 -3.38 19.36
N MET A 107 -25.89 -2.55 18.81
CA MET A 107 -25.10 -1.63 19.61
C MET A 107 -26.04 -0.65 20.34
N ARG A 108 -25.71 -0.33 21.59
CA ARG A 108 -26.41 0.69 22.39
C ARG A 108 -26.57 1.97 21.58
N GLU A 109 -27.78 2.53 21.60
CA GLU A 109 -28.14 3.69 20.77
C GLU A 109 -27.19 4.89 20.95
N LYS A 110 -26.78 5.17 22.18
CA LYS A 110 -25.78 6.22 22.47
C LYS A 110 -24.46 6.00 21.73
N ASP A 111 -23.96 4.77 21.70
CA ASP A 111 -22.69 4.41 21.05
C ASP A 111 -22.84 4.50 19.52
N VAL A 112 -23.98 4.06 18.98
CA VAL A 112 -24.34 4.22 17.56
C VAL A 112 -24.33 5.68 17.14
N MET A 113 -24.95 6.57 17.93
CA MET A 113 -24.99 8.00 17.63
C MET A 113 -23.60 8.64 17.65
N ILE A 114 -22.75 8.24 18.61
CA ILE A 114 -21.36 8.71 18.67
C ILE A 114 -20.60 8.26 17.41
N TRP A 115 -20.68 6.98 17.03
CA TRP A 115 -19.99 6.47 15.83
C TRP A 115 -20.50 7.13 14.55
N LEU A 116 -21.82 7.33 14.41
CA LEU A 116 -22.41 8.04 13.27
C LEU A 116 -21.94 9.50 13.18
N GLN A 117 -21.80 10.18 14.32
CA GLN A 117 -21.26 11.54 14.36
C GLN A 117 -19.81 11.58 13.88
N LYS A 118 -18.96 10.67 14.36
CA LYS A 118 -17.55 10.59 13.94
C LYS A 118 -17.42 10.23 12.45
N GLU A 119 -18.20 9.28 11.97
CA GLU A 119 -18.28 8.92 10.55
C GLU A 119 -18.68 10.13 9.69
N THR A 120 -19.69 10.88 10.13
CA THR A 120 -20.17 12.07 9.42
C THR A 120 -19.08 13.14 9.32
N LEU A 121 -18.40 13.45 10.42
CA LEU A 121 -17.31 14.42 10.43
C LEU A 121 -16.15 14.02 9.51
N LEU A 122 -15.75 12.74 9.50
CA LEU A 122 -14.71 12.24 8.59
C LEU A 122 -15.14 12.35 7.12
N PHE A 123 -16.37 11.94 6.82
CA PHE A 123 -16.92 12.01 5.47
C PHE A 123 -16.99 13.45 4.96
N GLU A 124 -17.45 14.38 5.79
CA GLU A 124 -17.56 15.79 5.44
C GLU A 124 -16.19 16.43 5.25
N ALA A 125 -15.23 16.15 6.14
CA ALA A 125 -13.87 16.64 6.02
C ALA A 125 -13.22 16.17 4.71
N ALA A 126 -13.30 14.86 4.43
CA ALA A 126 -12.77 14.27 3.21
C ALA A 126 -13.45 14.86 1.96
N THR A 127 -14.78 14.98 1.96
CA THR A 127 -15.53 15.56 0.84
C THR A 127 -15.13 17.01 0.59
N LYS A 128 -15.04 17.84 1.63
CA LYS A 128 -14.66 19.26 1.50
C LYS A 128 -13.24 19.44 0.95
N ILE A 129 -12.27 18.70 1.48
CA ILE A 129 -10.88 18.74 0.98
C ILE A 129 -10.83 18.29 -0.48
N ARG A 130 -11.44 17.13 -0.78
CA ARG A 130 -11.41 16.56 -2.13
C ARG A 130 -12.02 17.51 -3.17
N LEU A 131 -13.18 18.09 -2.86
CA LEU A 131 -13.87 19.00 -3.77
C LEU A 131 -13.12 20.33 -3.94
N LYS A 132 -12.55 20.89 -2.87
CA LYS A 132 -11.82 22.17 -2.92
C LYS A 132 -10.57 22.10 -3.78
N TYR A 133 -9.82 20.99 -3.69
CA TYR A 133 -8.53 20.82 -4.36
C TYR A 133 -8.60 19.91 -5.60
N HIS A 134 -9.80 19.49 -6.01
CA HIS A 134 -10.01 18.59 -7.15
C HIS A 134 -9.16 17.31 -7.11
N ILE A 135 -8.93 16.78 -5.90
CA ILE A 135 -8.07 15.60 -5.71
C ILE A 135 -8.81 14.37 -6.25
N PRO A 136 -8.20 13.59 -7.17
CA PRO A 136 -8.80 12.36 -7.66
C PRO A 136 -8.84 11.30 -6.56
N GLY A 137 -9.85 10.43 -6.62
CA GLY A 137 -9.99 9.30 -5.70
C GLY A 137 -11.44 9.00 -5.35
N ASN A 138 -11.80 7.73 -5.46
CA ASN A 138 -13.12 7.25 -5.04
C ASN A 138 -13.12 6.99 -3.53
N PRO A 139 -14.11 7.52 -2.79
CA PRO A 139 -14.18 7.32 -1.34
C PRO A 139 -14.52 5.86 -1.01
N PRO A 140 -14.00 5.33 0.10
CA PRO A 140 -14.42 4.00 0.59
C PRO A 140 -15.90 3.99 1.02
N PRO A 141 -16.51 2.80 1.12
CA PRO A 141 -17.80 2.65 1.78
C PRO A 141 -17.77 3.20 3.22
N ARG A 142 -18.88 3.77 3.67
CA ARG A 142 -19.00 4.26 5.04
C ARG A 142 -19.03 3.10 6.04
N PRO A 143 -18.47 3.24 7.26
CA PRO A 143 -18.59 2.22 8.31
C PRO A 143 -20.04 1.75 8.55
N SER A 144 -21.02 2.65 8.49
CA SER A 144 -22.44 2.33 8.68
C SER A 144 -23.02 1.39 7.62
N CYS A 145 -22.40 1.28 6.43
CA CYS A 145 -22.79 0.30 5.41
C CYS A 145 -22.62 -1.14 5.89
N PHE A 146 -21.82 -1.38 6.92
CA PHE A 146 -21.55 -2.70 7.49
C PHE A 146 -22.44 -3.03 8.69
N GLY A 147 -23.41 -2.15 8.99
CA GLY A 147 -24.57 -2.49 9.81
C GLY A 147 -24.35 -2.46 11.32
N TYR A 148 -23.32 -1.80 11.85
CA TYR A 148 -23.19 -1.59 13.29
C TYR A 148 -24.39 -0.85 13.90
N ASN A 149 -25.07 -0.02 13.10
CA ASN A 149 -26.24 0.77 13.48
C ASN A 149 -27.58 0.05 13.24
N ARG A 150 -27.56 -1.27 13.03
CA ARG A 150 -28.76 -2.07 12.74
C ARG A 150 -28.93 -3.20 13.77
N PRO A 151 -30.17 -3.65 14.00
CA PRO A 151 -30.46 -4.84 14.77
C PRO A 151 -30.13 -6.13 13.99
N HIS A 152 -29.57 -7.12 14.70
CA HIS A 152 -29.15 -8.41 14.16
C HIS A 152 -29.81 -9.59 14.89
N LYS A 153 -29.98 -10.71 14.19
CA LYS A 153 -30.62 -11.92 14.73
C LYS A 153 -29.85 -12.60 15.87
N SER A 154 -28.56 -12.34 16.00
CA SER A 154 -27.73 -12.90 17.07
C SER A 154 -26.71 -11.88 17.59
N ARG A 155 -26.38 -12.00 18.87
CA ARG A 155 -25.36 -11.17 19.53
C ARG A 155 -24.00 -11.29 18.84
N ALA A 156 -23.64 -12.50 18.42
CA ALA A 156 -22.38 -12.76 17.71
C ALA A 156 -22.29 -12.01 16.37
N ILE A 157 -23.40 -11.93 15.61
CA ILE A 157 -23.44 -11.15 14.37
C ILE A 157 -23.31 -9.65 14.67
N ALA A 158 -24.01 -9.14 15.69
CA ALA A 158 -23.91 -7.72 16.08
C ALA A 158 -22.48 -7.31 16.46
N ILE A 159 -21.78 -8.15 17.25
CA ILE A 159 -20.37 -7.95 17.60
C ILE A 159 -19.51 -7.96 16.33
N LYS A 160 -19.68 -8.97 15.47
CA LYS A 160 -18.92 -9.07 14.22
C LYS A 160 -19.09 -7.83 13.32
N MET A 161 -20.32 -7.37 13.14
CA MET A 161 -20.60 -6.19 12.30
C MET A 161 -20.05 -4.91 12.92
N THR A 162 -20.04 -4.81 14.25
CA THR A 162 -19.40 -3.71 14.99
C THR A 162 -17.88 -3.69 14.74
N VAL A 163 -17.21 -4.84 14.82
CA VAL A 163 -15.76 -4.95 14.56
C VAL A 163 -15.42 -4.58 13.12
N ILE A 164 -16.15 -5.14 12.15
CA ILE A 164 -15.94 -4.82 10.72
C ILE A 164 -16.13 -3.32 10.46
N SER A 165 -17.17 -2.73 11.06
CA SER A 165 -17.43 -1.29 10.91
C SER A 165 -16.33 -0.44 11.53
N ARG A 166 -15.82 -0.82 12.71
CA ARG A 166 -14.68 -0.15 13.35
C ARG A 166 -13.45 -0.17 12.44
N ASP A 167 -13.14 -1.33 11.87
CA ASP A 167 -12.00 -1.50 10.98
C ASP A 167 -12.10 -0.61 9.72
N TRP A 168 -13.30 -0.23 9.31
CA TRP A 168 -13.49 0.73 8.22
C TRP A 168 -13.25 2.18 8.56
N PHE A 169 -13.27 2.55 9.84
CA PHE A 169 -12.67 3.84 10.22
C PHE A 169 -11.17 3.87 9.88
N THR A 170 -10.46 2.73 9.93
CA THR A 170 -9.04 2.67 9.50
C THR A 170 -8.88 3.01 8.01
N ILE A 171 -9.79 2.54 7.16
CA ILE A 171 -9.72 2.83 5.72
C ILE A 171 -10.01 4.30 5.45
N TRP A 172 -10.99 4.86 6.16
CA TRP A 172 -11.24 6.30 6.13
C TRP A 172 -10.06 7.13 6.66
N MET A 173 -9.32 6.64 7.67
CA MET A 173 -8.06 7.27 8.09
C MET A 173 -7.07 7.32 6.92
N GLY A 174 -6.89 6.21 6.19
CA GLY A 174 -6.03 6.17 5.01
C GLY A 174 -6.45 7.16 3.94
N PHE A 175 -7.74 7.17 3.59
CA PHE A 175 -8.30 8.09 2.58
C PHE A 175 -8.09 9.56 2.98
N LEU A 176 -8.41 9.93 4.22
CA LEU A 176 -8.23 11.30 4.69
C LEU A 176 -6.74 11.69 4.82
N SER A 177 -5.87 10.75 5.20
CA SER A 177 -4.40 10.97 5.22
C SER A 177 -3.92 11.35 3.82
N TYR A 178 -4.32 10.59 2.80
CA TYR A 178 -4.00 10.87 1.40
C TYR A 178 -4.48 12.25 0.96
N LEU A 179 -5.75 12.59 1.23
CA LEU A 179 -6.31 13.89 0.85
C LEU A 179 -5.56 15.05 1.50
N ILE A 180 -5.24 14.93 2.79
CA ILE A 180 -4.47 15.94 3.52
C ILE A 180 -3.10 16.12 2.89
N VAL A 181 -2.39 15.02 2.62
CA VAL A 181 -1.06 15.09 1.99
C VAL A 181 -1.16 15.69 0.59
N GLN A 182 -2.18 15.35 -0.20
CA GLN A 182 -2.36 15.94 -1.52
C GLN A 182 -2.59 17.46 -1.50
N THR A 183 -3.07 18.02 -0.39
CA THR A 183 -3.18 19.49 -0.27
C THR A 183 -1.82 20.19 -0.29
N THR A 184 -0.70 19.51 -0.03
CA THR A 184 0.63 20.12 -0.19
C THR A 184 1.02 20.26 -1.66
N THR A 185 0.43 19.44 -2.54
CA THR A 185 0.70 19.42 -3.99
C THR A 185 -0.22 20.39 -4.73
N TYR A 186 -1.51 20.39 -4.38
CA TYR A 186 -2.54 21.20 -5.06
C TYR A 186 -2.91 22.49 -4.34
N GLY A 187 -2.48 22.65 -3.09
CA GLY A 187 -2.83 23.81 -2.29
C GLY A 187 -1.93 25.01 -2.57
N ASP A 188 -2.50 26.20 -2.42
CA ASP A 188 -1.72 27.43 -2.37
C ASP A 188 -0.71 27.37 -1.23
N LYS A 189 0.50 27.91 -1.45
CA LYS A 189 1.48 28.08 -0.38
C LYS A 189 0.85 28.91 0.73
N ALA A 190 0.59 28.28 1.86
CA ALA A 190 -0.08 28.93 2.97
C ALA A 190 0.72 30.17 3.42
N SER A 191 0.05 31.32 3.52
CA SER A 191 0.63 32.55 4.07
C SER A 191 0.72 32.53 5.61
N THR A 192 0.35 31.41 6.22
CA THR A 192 0.15 31.21 7.65
C THR A 192 0.84 29.92 8.11
N PRO A 193 1.17 29.77 9.40
CA PRO A 193 1.80 28.56 9.91
C PRO A 193 0.90 27.31 9.86
N LEU A 194 -0.43 27.48 9.72
CA LEU A 194 -1.35 26.36 9.66
C LEU A 194 -1.47 25.77 8.25
N PRO A 195 -1.60 24.44 8.12
CA PRO A 195 -1.87 23.81 6.83
C PRO A 195 -3.15 24.33 6.17
N CYS A 196 -3.17 24.41 4.85
CA CYS A 196 -4.30 24.94 4.08
C CYS A 196 -5.60 24.13 4.29
N TRP A 197 -5.50 22.79 4.39
CA TRP A 197 -6.65 21.93 4.71
C TRP A 197 -7.23 22.23 6.10
N TYR A 198 -6.40 22.61 7.07
CA TYR A 198 -6.84 22.93 8.43
C TYR A 198 -7.72 24.17 8.40
N GLN A 199 -7.26 25.22 7.71
CA GLN A 199 -8.00 26.47 7.54
C GLN A 199 -9.29 26.27 6.77
N LEU A 200 -9.24 25.45 5.72
CA LEU A 200 -10.42 25.09 4.95
C LEU A 200 -11.47 24.46 5.86
N LEU A 201 -11.12 23.48 6.69
CA LEU A 201 -12.09 22.84 7.56
C LEU A 201 -12.56 23.78 8.68
N LEU A 202 -11.66 24.58 9.25
CA LEU A 202 -12.01 25.59 10.25
C LEU A 202 -13.05 26.59 9.71
N SER A 203 -12.87 27.08 8.47
CA SER A 203 -13.82 27.99 7.81
C SER A 203 -15.17 27.34 7.51
N HIS A 204 -15.25 26.01 7.57
CA HIS A 204 -16.46 25.22 7.37
C HIS A 204 -17.07 24.72 8.68
N GLY A 205 -16.66 25.28 9.83
CA GLY A 205 -17.28 25.02 11.13
C GLY A 205 -16.71 23.83 11.89
N PHE A 206 -15.60 23.22 11.44
CA PHE A 206 -14.92 22.19 12.22
C PHE A 206 -14.25 22.84 13.43
N THR A 207 -14.40 22.20 14.60
CA THR A 207 -13.83 22.71 15.84
C THR A 207 -12.30 22.57 15.86
N ASP A 208 -11.63 23.52 16.50
CA ASP A 208 -10.17 23.50 16.68
C ASP A 208 -9.68 22.23 17.42
N ILE A 209 -10.45 21.76 18.40
CA ILE A 209 -10.16 20.52 19.14
C ILE A 209 -10.13 19.30 18.21
N TRP A 210 -11.11 19.20 17.31
CA TRP A 210 -11.17 18.09 16.35
C TRP A 210 -10.00 18.15 15.36
N LEU A 211 -9.68 19.35 14.85
CA LEU A 211 -8.61 19.55 13.87
C LEU A 211 -7.21 19.34 14.48
N SER A 212 -6.97 19.86 15.68
CA SER A 212 -5.76 19.60 16.46
C SER A 212 -5.63 18.12 16.82
N GLY A 213 -6.74 17.47 17.17
CA GLY A 213 -6.79 16.01 17.35
C GLY A 213 -6.39 15.26 16.08
N LEU A 214 -6.90 15.69 14.92
CA LEU A 214 -6.56 15.10 13.63
C LEU A 214 -5.05 15.20 13.34
N LEU A 215 -4.44 16.36 13.59
CA LEU A 215 -2.99 16.58 13.47
C LEU A 215 -2.18 15.63 14.36
N ALA A 216 -2.65 15.37 15.58
CA ALA A 216 -2.01 14.47 16.54
C ALA A 216 -2.40 12.98 16.35
N SER A 217 -3.22 12.65 15.35
CA SER A 217 -3.73 11.30 15.15
C SER A 217 -2.93 10.51 14.11
N THR A 218 -3.22 9.22 14.02
CA THR A 218 -2.75 8.31 12.96
C THR A 218 -2.96 8.87 11.54
N ILE A 219 -3.87 9.83 11.31
CA ILE A 219 -4.05 10.41 9.98
C ILE A 219 -2.84 11.24 9.54
N CYS A 220 -2.36 12.14 10.40
CA CYS A 220 -1.27 13.07 10.06
C CYS A 220 0.10 12.61 10.58
N LEU A 221 0.15 11.64 11.50
CA LEU A 221 1.39 11.08 12.00
C LEU A 221 1.92 10.02 11.03
N PHE A 222 2.88 10.40 10.20
CA PHE A 222 3.70 9.50 9.39
C PHE A 222 4.94 9.10 10.21
N GLY A 223 5.38 7.85 10.08
CA GLY A 223 6.38 7.31 10.99
C GLY A 223 6.53 5.79 10.88
N THR A 224 7.70 5.28 11.25
CA THR A 224 7.93 3.83 11.45
C THR A 224 7.00 3.21 12.50
N HIS A 225 6.48 4.03 13.44
CA HIS A 225 5.50 3.60 14.44
C HIS A 225 4.07 3.55 13.91
N ASN A 226 3.80 4.15 12.75
CA ASN A 226 2.51 4.12 12.07
C ASN A 226 2.70 3.68 10.60
N PRO A 227 3.14 2.43 10.38
CA PRO A 227 3.49 1.96 9.05
C PRO A 227 2.24 1.94 8.16
N ARG A 228 2.41 2.36 6.91
CA ARG A 228 1.34 2.39 5.91
C ARG A 228 1.43 1.19 4.97
N VAL A 229 0.34 0.94 4.25
CA VAL A 229 0.24 -0.15 3.28
C VAL A 229 1.26 0.01 2.14
N GLY A 230 1.40 1.24 1.65
CA GLY A 230 2.29 1.60 0.55
C GLY A 230 1.80 1.18 -0.83
N VAL A 231 2.61 1.44 -1.86
CA VAL A 231 2.22 1.28 -3.27
C VAL A 231 3.35 0.75 -4.14
N PHE A 232 2.98 0.01 -5.18
CA PHE A 232 3.85 -0.28 -6.31
C PHE A 232 3.77 0.84 -7.35
N ILE A 233 4.93 1.33 -7.79
CA ILE A 233 5.07 2.39 -8.78
C ILE A 233 5.67 1.79 -10.05
N GLN A 234 5.06 2.10 -11.19
CA GLN A 234 5.63 1.81 -12.49
C GLN A 234 6.33 3.06 -13.02
N TRP A 235 7.56 2.95 -13.52
CA TRP A 235 8.25 4.08 -14.14
C TRP A 235 7.78 4.23 -15.59
N THR A 236 6.65 4.89 -15.76
CA THR A 236 6.22 5.40 -17.06
C THR A 236 6.62 6.87 -17.20
N LYS A 237 6.91 7.33 -18.43
CA LYS A 237 7.30 8.73 -18.70
C LYS A 237 6.29 9.75 -18.16
N GLN A 238 5.02 9.38 -18.07
CA GLN A 238 3.95 10.21 -17.48
C GLN A 238 3.97 10.14 -15.94
N GLN A 239 4.15 8.97 -15.33
CA GLN A 239 4.14 8.82 -13.87
C GLN A 239 5.38 9.43 -13.20
N VAL A 240 6.58 9.29 -13.80
CA VAL A 240 7.82 9.88 -13.25
C VAL A 240 7.79 11.42 -13.29
N ALA A 241 7.05 12.00 -14.24
CA ALA A 241 6.84 13.44 -14.33
C ALA A 241 5.74 13.97 -13.38
N LEU A 242 4.76 13.12 -13.03
CA LEU A 242 3.57 13.52 -12.27
C LEU A 242 3.64 13.18 -10.78
N LEU A 243 4.37 12.13 -10.41
CA LEU A 243 4.46 11.65 -9.03
C LEU A 243 5.92 11.55 -8.65
N ALA A 244 6.38 12.62 -8.01
CA ALA A 244 7.65 12.64 -7.32
C ALA A 244 7.71 11.43 -6.38
N VAL A 245 8.58 10.46 -6.66
CA VAL A 245 8.88 9.38 -5.71
C VAL A 245 9.23 9.99 -4.34
N GLU A 246 9.85 11.17 -4.34
CA GLU A 246 10.10 11.99 -3.16
C GLU A 246 8.83 12.29 -2.34
N TRP A 247 7.67 12.45 -2.99
CA TRP A 247 6.41 12.74 -2.31
C TRP A 247 5.98 11.59 -1.40
N PHE A 248 6.10 10.34 -1.84
CA PHE A 248 5.83 9.19 -0.97
C PHE A 248 6.87 9.05 0.13
N LEU A 249 8.15 9.23 -0.21
CA LEU A 249 9.25 9.09 0.74
C LEU A 249 9.18 10.13 1.86
N SER A 250 8.86 11.38 1.53
CA SER A 250 8.70 12.48 2.51
C SER A 250 7.54 12.28 3.49
N HIS A 251 6.58 11.43 3.15
CA HIS A 251 5.46 11.05 4.01
C HIS A 251 5.60 9.61 4.54
N GLU A 252 6.79 9.03 4.46
CA GLU A 252 7.10 7.66 4.89
C GLU A 252 6.12 6.60 4.38
N ILE A 253 5.58 6.81 3.16
CA ILE A 253 4.72 5.83 2.52
C ILE A 253 5.63 4.79 1.85
N PRO A 254 5.50 3.50 2.19
CA PRO A 254 6.29 2.47 1.55
C PRO A 254 6.06 2.45 0.04
N ILE A 255 7.14 2.36 -0.73
CA ILE A 255 7.07 2.23 -2.18
C ILE A 255 7.86 1.02 -2.65
N TRP A 256 7.38 0.41 -3.71
CA TRP A 256 8.08 -0.63 -4.44
C TRP A 256 8.05 -0.29 -5.92
N PHE A 257 9.13 -0.59 -6.64
CA PHE A 257 9.18 -0.44 -8.09
C PHE A 257 9.96 -1.58 -8.72
N ILE A 258 9.71 -1.81 -10.01
CA ILE A 258 10.43 -2.79 -10.80
C ILE A 258 11.84 -2.28 -11.05
N TRP A 259 12.84 -3.16 -10.89
CA TRP A 259 14.22 -2.88 -11.26
C TRP A 259 14.59 -3.61 -12.54
N SER A 260 14.39 -2.95 -13.68
CA SER A 260 14.74 -3.44 -15.01
C SER A 260 15.79 -2.53 -15.65
N LYS A 261 16.30 -2.92 -16.82
CA LYS A 261 17.19 -2.11 -17.65
C LYS A 261 16.56 -0.76 -17.99
N LYS A 262 15.25 -0.72 -18.19
CA LYS A 262 14.53 0.52 -18.47
C LYS A 262 14.64 1.53 -17.33
N GLU A 263 14.54 1.06 -16.08
CA GLU A 263 14.71 1.91 -14.90
C GLU A 263 16.18 2.35 -14.74
N GLU A 264 17.13 1.44 -14.93
CA GLU A 264 18.57 1.74 -14.95
C GLU A 264 18.91 2.85 -15.97
N ASP A 265 18.47 2.69 -17.22
CA ASP A 265 18.65 3.67 -18.31
C ASP A 265 17.98 5.02 -17.98
N THR A 266 16.80 4.98 -17.35
CA THR A 266 16.06 6.19 -16.96
C THR A 266 16.82 6.98 -15.88
N ILE A 267 17.42 6.31 -14.91
CA ILE A 267 18.29 6.96 -13.91
C ILE A 267 19.57 7.49 -14.57
N ALA A 268 20.20 6.70 -15.44
CA ALA A 268 21.40 7.12 -16.14
C ALA A 268 21.17 8.39 -16.97
N ALA A 269 19.99 8.51 -17.59
CA ALA A 269 19.57 9.70 -18.33
C ALA A 269 19.19 10.90 -17.44
N ASN A 270 18.86 10.68 -16.16
CA ASN A 270 18.43 11.73 -15.23
C ASN A 270 19.11 11.59 -13.86
N SER A 271 20.20 12.32 -13.67
CA SER A 271 20.99 12.33 -12.44
C SER A 271 20.21 12.74 -11.18
N LYS A 272 19.04 13.39 -11.30
CA LYS A 272 18.18 13.68 -10.15
C LYS A 272 17.60 12.41 -9.52
N LEU A 273 17.46 11.33 -10.29
CA LEU A 273 16.94 10.04 -9.84
C LEU A 273 18.04 9.10 -9.34
N ALA A 274 19.31 9.53 -9.31
CA ALA A 274 20.43 8.67 -8.91
C ALA A 274 20.25 8.06 -7.50
N TYR A 275 19.55 8.75 -6.60
CA TYR A 275 19.24 8.25 -5.26
C TYR A 275 18.26 7.06 -5.26
N LEU A 276 17.61 6.75 -6.38
CA LEU A 276 16.74 5.59 -6.57
C LEU A 276 17.46 4.38 -7.16
N HIS A 277 18.78 4.48 -7.39
CA HIS A 277 19.56 3.32 -7.78
C HIS A 277 19.76 2.41 -6.56
N PRO A 278 19.27 1.16 -6.57
CA PRO A 278 19.47 0.23 -5.46
C PRO A 278 20.97 -0.07 -5.28
N PRO A 279 21.47 -0.20 -4.04
CA PRO A 279 22.82 -0.69 -3.80
C PRO A 279 23.01 -2.10 -4.37
N ASN A 280 24.19 -2.36 -4.94
CA ASN A 280 24.50 -3.65 -5.57
C ASN A 280 24.40 -4.81 -4.58
N GLU A 281 24.76 -4.59 -3.32
CA GLU A 281 24.69 -5.58 -2.25
C GLU A 281 23.25 -6.03 -1.99
N VAL A 282 22.28 -5.11 -2.11
CA VAL A 282 20.86 -5.40 -1.91
C VAL A 282 20.34 -6.28 -3.05
N LEU A 283 20.75 -6.00 -4.29
CA LEU A 283 20.42 -6.82 -5.45
C LEU A 283 21.06 -8.22 -5.37
N GLN A 284 22.33 -8.31 -4.97
CA GLN A 284 23.02 -9.59 -4.77
C GLN A 284 22.34 -10.44 -3.71
N ASN A 285 21.98 -9.85 -2.57
CA ASN A 285 21.28 -10.57 -1.50
C ASN A 285 19.94 -11.14 -1.97
N ALA A 286 19.18 -10.37 -2.75
CA ALA A 286 17.92 -10.83 -3.32
C ALA A 286 18.13 -12.00 -4.31
N LEU A 287 19.18 -11.95 -5.12
CA LEU A 287 19.52 -13.01 -6.07
C LEU A 287 20.04 -14.26 -5.36
N GLN A 288 20.87 -14.13 -4.33
CA GLN A 288 21.41 -15.26 -3.57
C GLN A 288 20.32 -16.16 -2.98
N ILE A 289 19.19 -15.59 -2.56
CA ILE A 289 18.04 -16.36 -2.06
C ILE A 289 17.56 -17.40 -3.09
N LEU A 290 17.64 -17.09 -4.39
CA LEU A 290 17.26 -18.01 -5.46
C LEU A 290 18.21 -19.20 -5.57
N PHE A 291 19.50 -18.95 -5.33
CA PHE A 291 20.55 -19.96 -5.45
C PHE A 291 20.77 -20.76 -4.16
N GLN A 292 20.36 -20.23 -3.02
CA GLN A 292 20.41 -20.93 -1.72
C GLN A 292 19.28 -21.95 -1.56
N SER A 293 18.16 -21.76 -2.27
CA SER A 293 17.05 -22.72 -2.25
C SER A 293 17.40 -23.90 -3.18
N PRO A 294 17.44 -25.16 -2.69
CA PRO A 294 17.72 -26.35 -3.50
C PRO A 294 16.55 -26.72 -4.43
N SER A 295 15.81 -25.72 -4.95
CA SER A 295 14.89 -25.93 -6.05
C SER A 295 15.70 -26.12 -7.33
N LEU A 296 16.18 -27.37 -7.51
CA LEU A 296 16.73 -27.89 -8.75
C LEU A 296 16.02 -27.34 -10.00
N PRO A 297 14.68 -27.19 -10.07
CA PRO A 297 14.03 -26.75 -11.30
C PRO A 297 14.45 -25.37 -11.81
N LEU A 298 14.66 -24.36 -10.94
CA LEU A 298 15.02 -23.01 -11.42
C LEU A 298 16.51 -22.96 -11.80
N ALA A 299 17.39 -23.48 -10.95
CA ALA A 299 18.81 -23.61 -11.25
C ALA A 299 19.03 -24.46 -12.52
N THR A 300 18.34 -25.61 -12.66
CA THR A 300 18.36 -26.47 -13.86
C THR A 300 17.76 -25.78 -15.08
N LEU A 301 16.74 -24.94 -14.95
CA LEU A 301 16.13 -24.22 -16.08
C LEU A 301 16.96 -23.03 -16.54
N VAL A 302 17.72 -22.40 -15.63
CA VAL A 302 18.75 -21.42 -15.98
C VAL A 302 20.01 -22.10 -16.54
N MET A 303 20.48 -23.21 -15.95
CA MET A 303 21.59 -24.05 -16.42
C MET A 303 21.34 -24.63 -17.82
N LYS A 304 20.19 -25.27 -18.05
CA LYS A 304 19.82 -25.87 -19.34
C LYS A 304 19.68 -24.83 -20.46
N ARG A 305 19.60 -23.54 -20.11
CA ARG A 305 19.55 -22.40 -21.03
C ARG A 305 20.92 -21.76 -21.24
N PHE A 306 21.77 -21.75 -20.21
CA PHE A 306 23.15 -21.29 -20.29
C PHE A 306 24.01 -22.20 -21.17
N PHE A 307 23.83 -23.52 -21.05
CA PHE A 307 24.62 -24.52 -21.79
C PHE A 307 24.08 -24.91 -23.17
N ASN A 308 22.87 -24.49 -23.58
CA ASN A 308 22.29 -24.83 -24.89
C ASN A 308 22.45 -23.75 -25.97
N LEU A 309 23.37 -22.79 -25.79
CA LEU A 309 23.69 -21.80 -26.83
C LEU A 309 24.44 -22.38 -28.04
N GLU A 310 24.73 -23.68 -28.11
CA GLU A 310 25.44 -24.27 -29.27
C GLU A 310 24.66 -25.26 -30.16
N LEU A 311 23.45 -25.74 -29.84
CA LEU A 311 22.81 -26.77 -30.69
C LEU A 311 21.32 -26.50 -31.01
N GLY A 312 21.09 -25.64 -32.01
CA GLY A 312 20.19 -25.95 -33.14
C GLY A 312 18.68 -26.01 -32.94
N ASN A 313 18.10 -25.52 -31.84
CA ASN A 313 16.64 -25.43 -31.70
C ASN A 313 16.15 -23.98 -31.63
N PRO A 314 15.13 -23.57 -32.41
CA PRO A 314 14.57 -22.23 -32.30
C PRO A 314 13.88 -22.09 -30.94
N ILE A 315 14.21 -20.98 -30.29
CA ILE A 315 13.60 -20.49 -29.06
C ILE A 315 12.07 -20.55 -29.19
N ASN A 316 11.37 -21.28 -28.31
CA ASN A 316 9.94 -21.05 -28.12
C ASN A 316 9.76 -19.97 -27.05
N ASP A 317 8.95 -18.94 -27.38
CA ASP A 317 8.64 -17.71 -26.63
C ASP A 317 8.34 -17.91 -25.13
N ILE A 318 7.91 -19.11 -24.74
CA ILE A 318 7.48 -19.44 -23.38
C ILE A 318 8.64 -19.35 -22.35
N THR A 319 9.89 -19.51 -22.78
CA THR A 319 11.05 -19.62 -21.86
C THR A 319 11.71 -18.27 -21.56
N LEU A 320 11.66 -17.30 -22.48
CA LEU A 320 12.08 -15.90 -22.24
C LEU A 320 11.23 -15.26 -21.12
N ASN A 321 9.98 -15.69 -20.99
CA ASN A 321 9.01 -15.19 -20.01
C ASN A 321 9.29 -15.56 -18.54
N LEU A 322 10.21 -16.48 -18.21
CA LEU A 322 10.36 -17.00 -16.83
C LEU A 322 11.27 -16.16 -15.92
N LEU A 323 12.22 -15.41 -16.48
CA LEU A 323 13.11 -14.50 -15.72
C LEU A 323 13.23 -13.12 -16.37
N TRP A 324 12.54 -12.86 -17.49
CA TRP A 324 12.56 -11.57 -18.21
C TRP A 324 14.00 -11.03 -18.35
N LEU A 325 14.95 -11.92 -18.66
CA LEU A 325 16.39 -11.57 -18.66
C LEU A 325 16.72 -10.49 -19.70
N ASP A 326 15.96 -10.43 -20.79
CA ASP A 326 16.11 -9.41 -21.83
C ASP A 326 15.84 -7.99 -21.28
N ASP A 327 15.00 -7.89 -20.25
CA ASP A 327 14.65 -6.65 -19.56
C ASP A 327 15.41 -6.47 -18.24
N SER A 328 16.22 -7.44 -17.80
CA SER A 328 16.93 -7.35 -16.53
C SER A 328 18.02 -6.25 -16.55
N SER A 329 18.25 -5.60 -15.41
CA SER A 329 19.34 -4.62 -15.28
C SER A 329 20.70 -5.24 -15.59
N SER A 330 21.63 -4.42 -16.08
CA SER A 330 22.98 -4.83 -16.48
C SER A 330 23.71 -5.51 -15.32
N PHE A 331 23.53 -5.01 -14.10
CA PHE A 331 24.09 -5.61 -12.89
C PHE A 331 23.54 -7.01 -12.63
N VAL A 332 22.21 -7.19 -12.66
CA VAL A 332 21.56 -8.49 -12.43
C VAL A 332 22.04 -9.50 -13.46
N LEU A 333 22.08 -9.11 -14.73
CA LEU A 333 22.59 -9.95 -15.81
C LEU A 333 24.03 -10.36 -15.54
N ASN A 334 24.94 -9.41 -15.35
CA ASN A 334 26.37 -9.69 -15.12
C ASN A 334 26.61 -10.54 -13.86
N HIS A 335 25.85 -10.32 -12.80
CA HIS A 335 25.97 -11.12 -11.59
C HIS A 335 25.57 -12.58 -11.83
N ILE A 336 24.44 -12.80 -12.52
CA ILE A 336 23.98 -14.14 -12.92
C ILE A 336 25.04 -14.82 -13.80
N LEU A 337 25.58 -14.12 -14.81
CA LEU A 337 26.66 -14.63 -15.67
C LEU A 337 27.88 -15.09 -14.83
N SER A 338 28.28 -14.28 -13.85
CA SER A 338 29.46 -14.55 -13.02
C SER A 338 29.32 -15.76 -12.10
N ILE A 339 28.08 -16.07 -11.68
CA ILE A 339 27.79 -17.27 -10.87
C ILE A 339 28.01 -18.51 -11.75
N PHE A 340 27.46 -18.52 -12.97
CA PHE A 340 27.61 -19.66 -13.87
C PHE A 340 29.04 -19.90 -14.32
N SER A 341 29.80 -18.85 -14.64
CA SER A 341 31.21 -19.01 -15.03
C SER A 341 32.11 -19.58 -13.91
N LYS A 342 31.69 -19.51 -12.65
CA LYS A 342 32.46 -20.10 -11.53
C LYS A 342 32.17 -21.60 -11.35
N GLU A 343 30.93 -22.03 -11.59
CA GLU A 343 30.55 -23.45 -11.49
C GLU A 343 31.23 -24.29 -12.58
N ASP A 344 31.36 -23.77 -13.81
CA ASP A 344 32.06 -24.45 -14.91
C ASP A 344 33.52 -24.78 -14.60
N ASN A 345 34.22 -23.86 -13.92
CA ASN A 345 35.61 -24.06 -13.55
C ASN A 345 35.77 -25.04 -12.38
N SER A 346 34.76 -25.20 -11.52
CA SER A 346 34.82 -26.14 -10.39
C SER A 346 34.66 -27.61 -10.81
N HIS A 347 34.05 -27.90 -11.97
CA HIS A 347 33.92 -29.27 -12.48
C HIS A 347 35.11 -29.73 -13.33
N LEU A 348 35.97 -28.82 -13.79
CA LEU A 348 37.17 -29.15 -14.56
C LEU A 348 38.38 -29.55 -13.68
N ASP A 349 38.40 -29.15 -12.40
CA ASP A 349 39.50 -29.45 -11.48
C ASP A 349 39.36 -30.79 -10.73
N GLU A 350 38.22 -31.50 -10.81
CA GLU A 350 38.03 -32.82 -10.18
C GLU A 350 38.43 -34.02 -11.09
N GLY A 351 38.94 -33.76 -12.30
CA GLY A 351 39.26 -34.78 -13.31
C GLY A 351 40.72 -35.23 -13.41
N THR A 352 41.63 -34.68 -12.60
CA THR A 352 43.06 -35.05 -12.58
C THR A 352 43.51 -35.46 -11.19
N ALA A 353 43.24 -36.70 -10.83
CA ALA A 353 43.97 -37.45 -9.81
C ALA A 353 44.13 -38.91 -10.26
#